data_AF-A0A8J6JL39-F1
#
_entry.id   AF-A0A8J6JL39-F1
#
_cell.length_a   1.000
_cell.length_b   1.000
_cell.length_c   1.000
_cell.angle_alpha   90.00
_cell.angle_beta   90.00
_cell.angle_gamma   90.00
#
_symmetry.space_group_name_H-M   'P 1'
#
loop_
_entity.id
_entity.type
_entity.pdbx_description
1 polymer ?
#
loop_
_entity_poly.entity_id
_entity_poly.type
_entity_poly.pdbx_seq_one_letter_code
_entity_poly.pdbx_strand_id
1 'polypeptide(L)'
;MSSNSPSGFYRQELNKTLWEVPERYQNLSPVGSGAYGSVCSSYDTKAEQRVAVKKLSRPFQSIIHAKRTYRELRLLKHMKHENVIGLLDVFTPSKSFEEFNDVYLVTHLMGADLNNIVKCQKLTDDHVQFLIYQILRGLKICHI
;
A
#
# COMPACT_ATOMS: atom_id res chain seq x y z
N MET A 1 -8.91 -1.19 31.09
CA MET A 1 -9.63 -1.34 29.81
C MET A 1 -8.75 -2.19 28.91
N SER A 2 -8.95 -3.50 28.93
CA SER A 2 -8.08 -4.50 28.30
C SER A 2 -8.17 -4.44 26.78
N SER A 3 -7.04 -4.10 26.16
CA SER A 3 -6.81 -4.04 24.72
C SER A 3 -6.92 -5.44 24.09
N ASN A 4 -8.07 -5.76 23.52
CA ASN A 4 -8.35 -7.05 22.89
C ASN A 4 -7.83 -7.09 21.44
N SER A 5 -6.54 -6.80 21.24
CA SER A 5 -5.91 -6.97 19.92
C SER A 5 -5.89 -8.46 19.55
N PRO A 6 -6.11 -8.83 18.27
CA PRO A 6 -5.84 -10.19 17.81
C PRO A 6 -4.40 -10.60 18.15
N SER A 7 -4.18 -11.87 18.52
CA SER A 7 -2.84 -12.38 18.80
C SER A 7 -1.91 -12.10 17.61
N GLY A 8 -0.74 -11.49 17.87
CA GLY A 8 0.23 -11.12 16.83
C GLY A 8 -0.04 -9.81 16.09
N PHE A 9 -1.01 -9.01 16.53
CA PHE A 9 -1.27 -7.65 16.05
C PHE A 9 -1.07 -6.62 17.16
N TYR A 10 -0.53 -5.46 16.80
CA TYR A 10 -0.46 -4.31 17.70
C TYR A 10 -1.28 -3.14 17.16
N ARG A 11 -1.63 -2.21 18.06
CA ARG A 11 -2.41 -1.02 17.74
C ARG A 11 -1.55 0.23 17.87
N GLN A 12 -1.67 1.13 16.91
CA GLN A 12 -1.01 2.43 16.94
C GLN A 12 -1.89 3.49 16.29
N GLU A 13 -2.06 4.64 16.93
CA GLU A 13 -2.73 5.77 16.31
C GLU A 13 -1.71 6.63 15.55
N LEU A 14 -1.97 6.85 14.26
CA LEU A 14 -1.16 7.68 13.38
C LEU A 14 -2.06 8.57 12.54
N ASN A 15 -1.80 9.89 12.54
CA ASN A 15 -2.61 10.88 11.83
C ASN A 15 -4.12 10.73 12.10
N LYS A 16 -4.51 10.55 13.37
CA LYS A 16 -5.91 10.36 13.82
C LYS A 16 -6.59 9.10 13.25
N THR A 17 -5.82 8.16 12.73
CA THR A 17 -6.30 6.87 12.24
C THR A 17 -5.73 5.79 13.14
N LEU A 18 -6.59 4.91 13.66
CA LEU A 18 -6.16 3.72 14.38
C LEU A 18 -5.69 2.65 13.39
N TRP A 19 -4.45 2.22 13.53
CA TRP A 19 -3.86 1.12 12.77
C TRP A 19 -3.81 -0.12 13.64
N GLU A 20 -4.23 -1.26 13.08
CA GLU A 20 -4.06 -2.58 13.68
C GLU A 20 -3.28 -3.44 12.71
N VAL A 21 -2.00 -3.69 13.00
CA VAL A 21 -1.06 -4.31 12.06
C VAL A 21 -0.31 -5.46 12.72
N PRO A 22 0.09 -6.50 11.96
CA PRO A 22 0.91 -7.58 12.48
C PRO A 22 2.23 -7.07 13.08
N GLU A 23 2.71 -7.71 14.16
CA GLU A 23 4.00 -7.41 14.81
C GLU A 23 5.22 -7.55 13.86
N ARG A 24 5.03 -8.23 12.73
CA ARG A 24 5.97 -8.31 11.60
C ARG A 24 6.31 -6.93 11.01
N TYR A 25 5.33 -6.04 10.94
CA TYR A 25 5.46 -4.74 10.29
C TYR A 25 5.73 -3.68 11.36
N GLN A 26 7.00 -3.31 11.52
CA GLN A 26 7.45 -2.42 12.60
C GLN A 26 7.68 -0.99 12.11
N ASN A 27 7.82 -0.05 13.06
CA ASN A 27 8.20 1.34 12.79
C ASN A 27 7.30 2.03 11.76
N LEU A 28 5.97 1.95 11.95
CA LEU A 28 5.05 2.65 11.06
C LEU A 28 5.33 4.15 11.08
N SER A 29 5.57 4.71 9.89
CA SER A 29 5.75 6.14 9.68
C SER A 29 4.83 6.61 8.55
N PRO A 30 3.95 7.59 8.77
CA PRO A 30 3.07 8.10 7.74
C PRO A 30 3.82 8.57 6.48
N VAL A 31 3.26 8.26 5.31
CA VAL A 31 3.80 8.67 3.99
C VAL A 31 2.80 9.55 3.26
N GLY A 32 1.52 9.19 3.29
CA GLY A 32 0.50 9.97 2.62
C GLY A 32 -0.91 9.52 2.97
N SER A 33 -1.88 10.37 2.66
CA SER A 33 -3.31 10.11 2.86
C SER A 33 -4.07 10.56 1.63
N GLY A 34 -5.08 9.79 1.22
CA GLY A 34 -5.95 10.12 0.10
C GLY A 34 -7.37 9.64 0.31
N ALA A 35 -8.23 9.90 -0.68
CA ALA A 35 -9.67 9.57 -0.60
C ALA A 35 -9.95 8.07 -0.34
N TYR A 36 -9.04 7.19 -0.72
CA TYR A 36 -9.22 5.74 -0.65
C TYR A 36 -8.41 5.05 0.46
N GLY A 37 -7.72 5.81 1.30
CA GLY A 37 -6.94 5.24 2.39
C GLY A 37 -5.74 6.07 2.82
N SER A 38 -5.08 5.57 3.85
CA SER A 38 -3.86 6.13 4.42
C SER A 38 -2.70 5.17 4.19
N VAL A 39 -1.51 5.69 3.97
CA VAL A 39 -0.29 4.91 3.70
C VAL A 39 0.76 5.25 4.75
N CYS A 40 1.31 4.21 5.36
CA CYS A 40 2.52 4.29 6.18
C CYS A 40 3.65 3.48 5.51
N SER A 41 4.87 3.96 5.65
CA SER A 41 6.05 3.11 5.49
C SER A 41 6.20 2.24 6.75
N SER A 42 6.76 1.05 6.59
CA SER A 42 7.05 0.13 7.70
C SER A 42 8.25 -0.74 7.33
N TYR A 43 8.92 -1.30 8.34
CA TYR A 43 9.96 -2.31 8.15
C TYR A 43 9.35 -3.71 8.31
N ASP A 44 9.43 -4.52 7.27
CA ASP A 44 9.05 -5.93 7.30
C ASP A 44 10.19 -6.76 7.89
N THR A 45 10.01 -7.29 9.10
CA THR A 45 11.05 -8.06 9.79
C THR A 45 11.30 -9.45 9.21
N LYS A 46 10.39 -10.00 8.39
CA LYS A 46 10.60 -11.31 7.75
C LYS A 46 11.33 -11.19 6.42
N ALA A 47 11.03 -10.16 5.64
CA ALA A 47 11.66 -9.92 4.35
C ALA A 47 12.86 -8.95 4.43
N GLU A 48 13.11 -8.39 5.62
CA GLU A 48 14.21 -7.46 5.91
C GLU A 48 14.25 -6.24 4.96
N GLN A 49 13.08 -5.70 4.65
CA GLN A 49 12.94 -4.59 3.71
C GLN A 49 11.90 -3.57 4.15
N ARG A 50 12.02 -2.34 3.64
CA ARG A 50 10.99 -1.31 3.81
C ARG A 50 9.83 -1.55 2.84
N VAL A 51 8.62 -1.45 3.37
CA VAL A 51 7.37 -1.64 2.63
C VAL A 51 6.43 -0.46 2.84
N ALA A 52 5.47 -0.30 1.94
CA ALA A 52 4.35 0.60 2.10
C ALA A 52 3.12 -0.21 2.54
N VAL A 53 2.52 0.14 3.67
CA VAL A 53 1.29 -0.43 4.20
C VAL A 53 0.16 0.57 3.99
N LYS A 54 -0.82 0.21 3.17
CA LYS A 54 -2.01 1.03 2.89
C LYS A 54 -3.22 0.48 3.63
N LYS A 55 -3.77 1.26 4.56
CA LYS A 55 -5.09 0.99 5.17
C LYS A 55 -6.18 1.58 4.28
N LEU A 56 -7.10 0.75 3.78
CA LEU A 56 -8.21 1.21 2.96
C LEU A 56 -9.25 1.95 3.82
N SER A 57 -9.72 3.10 3.32
CA SER A 57 -10.74 3.89 4.03
C SER A 57 -12.14 3.35 3.72
N ARG A 58 -12.83 2.87 4.76
CA ARG A 58 -14.23 2.42 4.71
C ARG A 58 -14.55 1.53 3.48
N PRO A 59 -13.79 0.44 3.27
CA PRO A 59 -13.84 -0.35 2.04
C PRO A 59 -15.23 -0.92 1.71
N PHE A 60 -16.10 -1.09 2.72
CA PHE A 60 -17.44 -1.69 2.58
C PHE A 60 -18.60 -0.71 2.80
N GLN A 61 -18.35 0.60 2.84
CA GLN A 61 -19.39 1.61 3.10
C GLN A 61 -20.53 1.59 2.07
N SER A 62 -20.23 1.22 0.82
CA SER A 62 -21.24 1.03 -0.21
C SER A 62 -20.78 0.00 -1.24
N ILE A 63 -21.71 -0.46 -2.07
CA ILE A 63 -21.43 -1.40 -3.17
C ILE A 63 -20.32 -0.86 -4.10
N ILE A 64 -20.28 0.47 -4.33
CA ILE A 64 -19.26 1.10 -5.17
C ILE A 64 -17.88 1.01 -4.50
N HIS A 65 -17.78 1.32 -3.20
CA HIS A 65 -16.53 1.21 -2.44
C HIS A 65 -16.04 -0.25 -2.38
N ALA A 66 -16.95 -1.20 -2.13
CA ALA A 66 -16.62 -2.62 -2.08
C ALA A 66 -16.10 -3.13 -3.43
N LYS A 67 -16.78 -2.76 -4.54
CA LYS A 67 -16.33 -3.10 -5.90
C LYS A 67 -14.96 -2.49 -6.21
N ARG A 68 -14.70 -1.24 -5.81
CA ARG A 68 -13.40 -0.58 -6.00
C ARG A 68 -12.30 -1.28 -5.21
N THR A 69 -12.54 -1.56 -3.93
CA THR A 69 -11.62 -2.32 -3.06
C THR A 69 -11.26 -3.67 -3.67
N TYR A 70 -12.27 -4.43 -4.11
CA TYR A 70 -12.05 -5.72 -4.74
C TYR A 70 -11.24 -5.60 -6.03
N ARG A 71 -11.58 -4.65 -6.91
CA ARG A 71 -10.84 -4.41 -8.15
C ARG A 71 -9.38 -4.04 -7.89
N GLU A 72 -9.11 -3.16 -6.92
CA GLU A 72 -7.76 -2.77 -6.54
C GLU A 72 -6.94 -3.98 -6.06
N LEU A 73 -7.49 -4.77 -5.13
CA LEU A 73 -6.83 -5.99 -4.66
C LEU A 73 -6.57 -6.99 -5.79
N ARG A 74 -7.54 -7.20 -6.67
CA ARG A 74 -7.41 -8.14 -7.80
C ARG A 74 -6.37 -7.69 -8.81
N LEU A 75 -6.32 -6.39 -9.14
CA LEU A 75 -5.32 -5.84 -10.05
C LEU A 75 -3.91 -5.97 -9.45
N LEU A 76 -3.71 -5.52 -8.20
CA LEU A 76 -2.41 -5.61 -7.53
C LEU A 76 -1.90 -7.04 -7.40
N LYS A 77 -2.80 -8.01 -7.16
CA LYS A 77 -2.44 -9.44 -7.11
C LYS A 77 -2.06 -10.02 -8.47
N HIS A 78 -2.62 -9.48 -9.56
CA HIS A 78 -2.38 -9.98 -10.91
C HIS A 78 -1.12 -9.39 -11.54
N MET A 79 -0.76 -8.15 -11.19
CA MET A 79 0.41 -7.47 -11.73
C MET A 79 1.70 -8.10 -11.20
N LYS A 80 2.51 -8.64 -12.11
CA LYS A 80 3.84 -9.22 -11.84
C LYS A 80 4.86 -8.65 -12.82
N HIS A 81 5.33 -7.43 -12.53
CA HIS A 81 6.33 -6.76 -13.36
C HIS A 81 7.08 -5.72 -12.53
N GLU A 82 8.38 -5.56 -12.74
CA GLU A 82 9.21 -4.63 -11.95
C GLU A 82 8.78 -3.16 -12.09
N ASN A 83 8.23 -2.76 -13.24
CA ASN A 83 7.74 -1.40 -13.48
C ASN A 83 6.24 -1.21 -13.16
N VAL A 84 5.60 -2.18 -12.49
CA VAL A 84 4.20 -2.07 -12.05
C VAL A 84 4.14 -2.47 -10.57
N ILE A 85 3.52 -1.63 -9.75
CA ILE A 85 3.41 -1.93 -8.32
C ILE A 85 2.62 -3.23 -8.10
N GLY A 86 3.24 -4.17 -7.38
CA GLY A 86 2.66 -5.46 -7.04
C GLY A 86 2.32 -5.57 -5.56
N LEU A 87 1.44 -6.51 -5.23
CA LEU A 87 1.09 -6.87 -3.86
C LEU A 87 2.14 -7.79 -3.24
N LEU A 88 2.70 -7.41 -2.09
CA LEU A 88 3.58 -8.25 -1.27
C LEU A 88 2.80 -9.06 -0.25
N ASP A 89 1.80 -8.45 0.38
CA ASP A 89 0.96 -9.07 1.40
C ASP A 89 -0.40 -8.35 1.48
N VAL A 90 -1.39 -9.03 2.05
CA VAL A 90 -2.71 -8.47 2.34
C VAL A 90 -3.21 -9.07 3.66
N PHE A 91 -3.69 -8.23 4.56
CA PHE A 91 -4.19 -8.69 5.85
C PHE A 91 -5.38 -7.88 6.36
N THR A 92 -6.05 -8.45 7.35
CA THR A 92 -7.09 -7.82 8.15
C THR A 92 -6.92 -8.25 9.61
N PRO A 93 -7.17 -7.37 10.58
CA PRO A 93 -7.22 -7.75 11.99
C PRO A 93 -8.50 -8.54 12.35
N SER A 94 -9.52 -8.53 11.48
CA SER A 94 -10.81 -9.17 11.72
C SER A 94 -10.67 -10.69 11.85
N LYS A 95 -11.30 -11.28 12.87
CA LYS A 95 -11.22 -12.73 13.15
C LYS A 95 -12.34 -13.52 12.49
N SER A 96 -13.43 -12.85 12.12
CA SER A 96 -14.58 -13.44 11.43
C SER A 96 -15.07 -12.52 10.31
N PHE A 97 -16.00 -13.04 9.50
CA PHE A 97 -16.61 -12.27 8.42
C PHE A 97 -17.49 -11.12 8.95
N GLU A 98 -18.17 -11.33 10.07
CA GLU A 98 -19.04 -10.34 10.71
C GLU A 98 -18.25 -9.12 11.22
N GLU A 99 -16.98 -9.33 11.57
CA GLU A 99 -16.06 -8.28 12.03
C GLU A 99 -15.27 -7.61 10.89
N PHE A 100 -15.45 -8.07 9.63
CA PHE A 100 -14.61 -7.67 8.50
C PHE A 100 -14.86 -6.24 8.04
N ASN A 101 -14.05 -5.31 8.54
CA ASN A 101 -14.20 -3.87 8.29
C ASN A 101 -12.96 -3.22 7.69
N ASP A 102 -11.78 -3.73 8.04
CA ASP A 102 -10.50 -3.13 7.65
C ASP A 102 -9.74 -4.07 6.69
N VAL A 103 -9.14 -3.48 5.66
CA VAL A 103 -8.26 -4.17 4.71
C VAL A 103 -6.97 -3.38 4.59
N TYR A 104 -5.85 -4.09 4.71
CA TYR A 104 -4.51 -3.53 4.57
C TYR A 104 -3.80 -4.18 3.38
N LEU A 105 -3.18 -3.35 2.55
CA LEU A 105 -2.41 -3.79 1.39
C LEU A 105 -0.93 -3.44 1.63
N VAL A 106 -0.04 -4.40 1.41
CA VAL A 106 1.40 -4.20 1.54
C VAL A 106 2.04 -4.25 0.16
N THR A 107 2.82 -3.24 -0.19
CA THR A 107 3.56 -3.15 -1.45
C THR A 107 5.00 -2.70 -1.20
N HIS A 108 5.84 -2.73 -2.24
CA HIS A 108 7.16 -2.10 -2.17
C HIS A 108 7.05 -0.61 -1.85
N LEU A 109 7.95 -0.09 -1.02
CA LEU A 109 8.06 1.34 -0.74
C LEU A 109 8.88 2.01 -1.84
N MET A 110 8.31 3.03 -2.49
CA MET A 110 9.03 3.85 -3.47
C MET A 110 9.51 5.14 -2.81
N GLY A 111 10.74 5.57 -3.12
CA GLY A 111 11.39 6.70 -2.44
C GLY A 111 10.78 8.06 -2.78
N ALA A 112 10.37 8.27 -4.03
CA ALA A 112 9.70 9.48 -4.49
C ALA A 112 8.81 9.17 -5.70
N ASP A 113 7.80 10.00 -5.91
CA ASP A 113 7.03 10.02 -7.16
C ASP A 113 7.66 10.98 -8.18
N LEU A 114 7.36 10.73 -9.46
CA LEU A 114 7.91 11.50 -10.57
C LEU A 114 7.57 12.99 -10.49
N ASN A 115 6.37 13.35 -10.01
CA ASN A 115 5.93 14.75 -9.90
C ASN A 115 6.78 15.53 -8.88
N ASN A 116 7.23 14.89 -7.80
CA ASN A 116 8.18 15.50 -6.87
C ASN A 116 9.60 15.55 -7.45
N ILE A 117 10.05 14.51 -8.16
CA ILE A 117 11.38 14.48 -8.79
C ILE A 117 11.53 15.63 -9.81
N VAL A 118 10.57 15.81 -10.72
CA VAL A 118 10.65 16.84 -11.77
C VAL A 118 10.62 18.27 -11.23
N LYS A 119 10.04 18.48 -10.04
CA LYS A 119 10.02 19.80 -9.37
C LYS A 119 11.34 20.11 -8.67
N CYS A 120 11.99 19.08 -8.11
CA CYS A 120 13.19 19.26 -7.30
C CYS A 120 14.49 19.11 -8.10
N GLN A 121 14.46 18.49 -9.28
CA GLN A 121 15.65 18.14 -10.04
C GLN A 121 15.47 18.41 -11.53
N LYS A 122 16.53 18.90 -12.18
CA LYS A 122 16.59 18.95 -13.65
C LYS A 122 16.93 17.56 -14.17
N LEU A 123 16.10 17.04 -15.07
CA LEU A 123 16.33 15.76 -15.73
C LEU A 123 17.21 15.97 -16.98
N THR A 124 18.22 15.11 -17.14
CA THR A 124 18.98 14.99 -18.38
C THR A 124 18.20 14.13 -19.37
N ASP A 125 18.59 14.16 -20.64
CA ASP A 125 17.97 13.33 -21.68
C ASP A 125 18.04 11.84 -21.34
N ASP A 126 19.16 11.37 -20.77
CA ASP A 126 19.31 9.99 -20.31
C ASP A 126 18.30 9.62 -19.19
N HIS A 127 18.10 10.53 -18.22
CA HIS A 127 17.09 10.31 -17.17
C HIS A 127 15.68 10.22 -17.77
N VAL A 128 15.35 11.10 -18.72
CA VAL A 128 14.05 11.10 -19.40
C VAL A 128 13.86 9.81 -20.17
N GLN A 129 14.86 9.40 -20.97
CA GLN A 129 14.80 8.16 -21.74
C GLN A 129 14.58 6.94 -20.84
N PHE A 130 15.30 6.85 -19.73
CA PHE A 130 15.17 5.75 -18.77
C PHE A 130 13.79 5.71 -18.10
N LEU A 131 13.25 6.86 -17.67
CA LEU A 131 11.93 6.94 -17.06
C LEU A 131 10.82 6.56 -18.04
N ILE A 132 10.85 7.11 -19.25
CA ILE A 132 9.86 6.80 -20.29
C ILE A 132 9.92 5.33 -20.68
N TYR A 133 11.12 4.75 -20.82
CA TYR A 133 11.30 3.33 -21.10
C TYR A 133 10.62 2.45 -20.03
N GLN A 134 10.84 2.74 -18.74
CA GLN A 134 10.21 2.01 -17.65
C GLN A 134 8.68 2.15 -17.64
N ILE A 135 8.16 3.35 -17.90
CA ILE A 135 6.71 3.60 -18.02
C ILE A 135 6.12 2.76 -19.16
N LEU A 136 6.74 2.78 -20.34
CA LEU A 136 6.28 2.03 -21.50
C LEU A 136 6.34 0.52 -21.27
N ARG A 137 7.38 0.01 -20.59
CA ARG A 137 7.45 -1.40 -20.21
C ARG A 137 6.34 -1.81 -19.24
N GLY A 138 6.07 -0.99 -18.23
CA GLY A 138 4.95 -1.23 -17.30
C GLY A 138 3.61 -1.23 -18.03
N LEU A 139 3.36 -0.23 -18.88
CA LEU A 139 2.13 -0.13 -19.67
C LEU A 139 1.93 -1.30 -20.62
N LYS A 140 3.02 -1.80 -21.23
CA LYS A 140 2.96 -2.99 -22.08
C LYS A 140 2.35 -4.18 -21.34
N ILE A 141 2.75 -4.43 -20.09
CA ILE A 141 2.16 -5.51 -19.27
C ILE A 141 0.72 -5.19 -18.85
N CYS A 142 0.40 -3.94 -18.54
CA CYS A 142 -0.98 -3.57 -18.18
C CYS A 142 -1.97 -3.74 -19.34
N HIS A 143 -1.50 -3.72 -20.59
CA HIS A 143 -2.34 -3.85 -21.80
C HIS A 143 -2.44 -5.29 -22.34
N ILE A 144 -1.54 -6.20 -21.92
CA ILE A 144 -1.54 -7.61 -22.32
C ILE A 144 -2.41 -8.41 -21.35
#